data_AF-A0A8J3BDM2-F1
#
_entry.id   AF-A0A8J3BDM2-F1
#
_cell.length_a   1.000
_cell.length_b   1.000
_cell.length_c   1.000
_cell.angle_alpha   90.00
_cell.angle_beta   90.00
_cell.angle_gamma   90.00
#
_symmetry.space_group_name_H-M   'P 1'
#
loop_
_entity.id
_entity.type
_entity.pdbx_description
1 polymer ?
#
loop_
_entity_poly.entity_id
_entity_poly.type
_entity_poly.pdbx_seq_one_letter_code
_entity_poly.pdbx_strand_id
1 'polypeptide(L)'
;MSQSPADPAGQPAPFADAPPAAVELDARAARVLTTELSRHPGPKTGLLIDAEPGTPALDAALDAVRPGDALTLVGEGPAGDALRAHLAGLGSWLREQVRVVDGLGEADPADVLIVCRPLTGSAEEARERIDGYTKYLAPGGVLVVAAPLYGAPAAGELDRQAVLFGVGSDLILRHRPPVRVHRLRWTEADAATAAKLAPAERPSSVRLTRDLRIDSNGVAAAGIALGAAALLRLVRPRSRAWLVPALAAPAVAAFFRDPERDLPADADAVVAPADGKVLSVERLVDERFGGGPGEWLRVAVFLSVLDVHVNRSPVAGRVADYFVVDGGYANAMTAAAEHNVAAYTVLDTERGRVVVAQRTGLIARRIVHRAPVGALLARGERFGLIRFGSRTDVYLPADAAEAVVAPGERVVGGTTPIARWS
;
A
#
# COMPACT_ATOMS: atom_id res chain seq x y z
N MET A 1 36.29 68.04 -17.93
CA MET A 1 36.47 66.71 -17.30
C MET A 1 35.28 66.48 -16.38
N SER A 2 34.22 65.87 -16.92
CA SER A 2 32.96 65.59 -16.21
C SER A 2 33.03 64.16 -15.69
N GLN A 3 32.91 63.98 -14.37
CA GLN A 3 32.80 62.66 -13.74
C GLN A 3 31.32 62.31 -13.58
N SER A 4 30.99 61.10 -14.02
CA SER A 4 29.69 60.44 -13.95
C SER A 4 29.52 59.80 -12.56
N PRO A 5 28.34 59.90 -11.91
CA PRO A 5 28.01 59.03 -10.78
C PRO A 5 27.27 57.77 -11.27
N ALA A 6 27.67 56.65 -10.70
CA ALA A 6 27.23 55.30 -11.01
C ALA A 6 25.75 55.04 -10.65
N ASP A 7 25.12 54.22 -11.48
CA ASP A 7 23.78 53.66 -11.35
C ASP A 7 23.80 52.48 -10.34
N PRO A 8 22.98 52.47 -9.27
CA PRO A 8 22.88 51.31 -8.41
C PRO A 8 22.00 50.24 -9.08
N ALA A 9 22.60 49.07 -9.29
CA ALA A 9 21.97 47.87 -9.81
C ALA A 9 20.60 47.60 -9.16
N GLY A 10 19.56 47.52 -9.99
CA GLY A 10 18.23 47.09 -9.58
C GLY A 10 18.28 45.69 -8.97
N GLN A 11 17.86 45.59 -7.71
CA GLN A 11 17.54 44.31 -7.09
C GLN A 11 16.42 43.65 -7.90
N PRO A 12 16.52 42.35 -8.25
CA PRO A 12 15.37 41.64 -8.79
C PRO A 12 14.27 41.68 -7.74
N ALA A 13 13.09 42.14 -8.16
CA ALA A 13 11.89 42.11 -7.33
C ALA A 13 11.71 40.69 -6.76
N PRO A 14 11.34 40.54 -5.46
CA PRO A 14 10.98 39.24 -4.94
C PRO A 14 9.87 38.69 -5.82
N PHE A 15 10.03 37.44 -6.28
CA PHE A 15 8.98 36.70 -6.95
C PHE A 15 7.73 36.81 -6.07
N ALA A 16 6.74 37.58 -6.52
CA ALA A 16 5.44 37.58 -5.89
C ALA A 16 4.93 36.14 -5.93
N ASP A 17 4.66 35.58 -4.74
CA ASP A 17 4.04 34.27 -4.55
C ASP A 17 2.69 34.27 -5.26
N ALA A 18 2.69 33.87 -6.54
CA ALA A 18 1.48 33.34 -7.14
C ALA A 18 1.17 32.06 -6.35
N PRO A 19 -0.07 31.88 -5.85
CA PRO A 19 -0.45 30.61 -5.23
C PRO A 19 -0.11 29.50 -6.23
N PRO A 20 0.59 28.43 -5.80
CA PRO A 20 0.95 27.36 -6.71
C PRO A 20 -0.33 26.89 -7.39
N ALA A 21 -0.30 26.83 -8.73
CA ALA A 21 -1.44 26.34 -9.51
C ALA A 21 -1.94 25.03 -8.88
N ALA A 22 -3.26 24.93 -8.67
CA ALA A 22 -3.86 23.78 -8.02
C ALA A 22 -3.37 22.49 -8.70
N VAL A 23 -2.72 21.62 -7.92
CA VAL A 23 -2.17 20.38 -8.46
C VAL A 23 -3.34 19.43 -8.70
N GLU A 24 -3.72 19.21 -9.94
CA GLU A 24 -4.78 18.26 -10.26
C GLU A 24 -4.25 16.83 -10.36
N LEU A 25 -5.06 15.87 -9.95
CA LEU A 25 -4.72 14.45 -10.01
C LEU A 25 -5.07 13.84 -11.36
N ASP A 26 -4.10 13.18 -12.00
CA ASP A 26 -4.39 12.32 -13.15
C ASP A 26 -5.19 11.05 -12.77
N ALA A 27 -5.72 10.35 -13.78
CA ALA A 27 -6.53 9.15 -13.58
C ALA A 27 -5.80 8.02 -12.83
N ARG A 28 -4.46 7.96 -12.87
CA ARG A 28 -3.70 6.96 -12.11
C ARG A 28 -3.66 7.33 -10.64
N ALA A 29 -3.36 8.58 -10.32
CA ALA A 29 -3.33 9.05 -8.94
C ALA A 29 -4.74 8.99 -8.32
N ALA A 30 -5.78 9.33 -9.08
CA ALA A 30 -7.18 9.22 -8.65
C ALA A 30 -7.61 7.79 -8.28
N ARG A 31 -7.20 6.76 -9.06
CA ARG A 31 -7.47 5.35 -8.69
C ARG A 31 -6.79 4.93 -7.38
N VAL A 32 -5.61 5.47 -7.11
CA VAL A 32 -4.90 5.21 -5.85
C VAL A 32 -5.60 5.91 -4.69
N LEU A 33 -6.01 7.16 -4.89
CA LEU A 33 -6.77 7.94 -3.93
C LEU A 33 -8.08 7.25 -3.53
N THR A 34 -8.75 6.61 -4.48
CA THR A 34 -10.04 5.92 -4.28
C THR A 34 -9.89 4.43 -3.99
N THR A 35 -8.67 3.95 -3.73
CA THR A 35 -8.41 2.52 -3.50
C THR A 35 -9.16 1.99 -2.27
N GLU A 36 -9.19 2.72 -1.15
CA GLU A 36 -9.92 2.27 0.06
C GLU A 36 -11.43 2.17 -0.15
N LEU A 37 -11.99 3.03 -1.01
CA LEU A 37 -13.39 2.94 -1.42
C LEU A 37 -13.61 1.73 -2.34
N SER A 38 -12.87 1.64 -3.45
CA SER A 38 -13.07 0.61 -4.48
C SER A 38 -12.77 -0.83 -4.04
N ARG A 39 -11.86 -1.01 -3.07
CA ARG A 39 -11.49 -2.33 -2.55
C ARG A 39 -12.50 -2.90 -1.56
N HIS A 40 -13.53 -2.15 -1.18
CA HIS A 40 -14.56 -2.61 -0.26
C HIS A 40 -15.83 -2.99 -1.06
N PRO A 41 -16.09 -4.30 -1.28
CA PRO A 41 -17.16 -4.80 -2.13
C PRO A 41 -18.54 -4.78 -1.46
N GLY A 42 -18.60 -4.69 -0.13
CA GLY A 42 -19.86 -4.55 0.62
C GLY A 42 -20.29 -3.08 0.81
N PRO A 43 -21.49 -2.86 1.36
CA PRO A 43 -21.99 -1.55 1.74
C PRO A 43 -20.97 -0.78 2.58
N LYS A 44 -20.72 0.47 2.20
CA LYS A 44 -19.82 1.39 2.92
C LYS A 44 -20.29 2.82 2.81
N THR A 45 -19.82 3.64 3.75
CA THR A 45 -20.04 5.09 3.72
C THR A 45 -18.79 5.80 3.22
N GLY A 46 -18.97 6.72 2.27
CA GLY A 46 -17.91 7.53 1.71
C GLY A 46 -18.21 9.02 1.82
N LEU A 47 -17.21 9.83 2.11
CA LEU A 47 -17.31 11.28 2.17
C LEU A 47 -16.23 11.91 1.30
N LEU A 48 -16.63 12.66 0.29
CA LEU A 48 -15.72 13.35 -0.63
C LEU A 48 -15.72 14.85 -0.37
N ILE A 49 -14.52 15.39 -0.21
CA ILE A 49 -14.26 16.82 0.02
C ILE A 49 -13.45 17.35 -1.16
N ASP A 50 -13.70 18.59 -1.57
CA ASP A 50 -13.09 19.26 -2.72
C ASP A 50 -13.32 18.51 -4.05
N ALA A 51 -14.46 17.83 -4.18
CA ALA A 51 -14.83 17.15 -5.41
C ALA A 51 -15.38 18.15 -6.44
N GLU A 52 -14.90 18.05 -7.68
CA GLU A 52 -15.37 18.87 -8.80
C GLU A 52 -15.78 17.99 -9.99
N PRO A 53 -16.88 18.31 -10.69
CA PRO A 53 -17.29 17.61 -11.91
C PRO A 53 -16.18 17.56 -12.97
N GLY A 54 -16.02 16.39 -13.62
CA GLY A 54 -15.02 16.19 -14.67
C GLY A 54 -13.58 16.03 -14.18
N THR A 55 -13.36 15.95 -12.86
CA THR A 55 -12.05 15.61 -12.31
C THR A 55 -11.87 14.09 -12.22
N PRO A 56 -10.67 13.56 -12.50
CA PRO A 56 -10.43 12.12 -12.41
C PRO A 56 -10.68 11.54 -11.01
N ALA A 57 -10.53 12.35 -9.96
CA ALA A 57 -10.78 11.94 -8.58
C ALA A 57 -12.25 11.64 -8.32
N LEU A 58 -13.17 12.51 -8.79
CA LEU A 58 -14.61 12.26 -8.68
C LEU A 58 -15.03 11.08 -9.56
N ASP A 59 -14.58 11.03 -10.81
CA ASP A 59 -14.89 9.92 -11.73
C ASP A 59 -14.48 8.56 -11.13
N ALA A 60 -13.26 8.46 -10.60
CA ALA A 60 -12.77 7.23 -9.96
C ALA A 60 -13.57 6.85 -8.70
N ALA A 61 -14.09 7.82 -7.95
CA ALA A 61 -14.89 7.56 -6.76
C ALA A 61 -16.30 7.09 -7.14
N LEU A 62 -16.92 7.70 -8.15
CA LEU A 62 -18.22 7.29 -8.67
C LEU A 62 -18.16 5.88 -9.29
N ASP A 63 -17.08 5.56 -10.02
CA ASP A 63 -16.82 4.21 -10.56
C ASP A 63 -16.62 3.16 -9.45
N ALA A 64 -16.22 3.58 -8.26
CA ALA A 64 -16.02 2.72 -7.09
C ALA A 64 -17.33 2.41 -6.34
N VAL A 65 -18.41 3.16 -6.59
CA VAL A 65 -19.70 2.94 -5.95
C VAL A 65 -20.27 1.57 -6.35
N ARG A 66 -20.86 0.88 -5.38
CA ARG A 66 -21.53 -0.41 -5.49
C ARG A 66 -22.94 -0.29 -4.89
N PRO A 67 -23.85 -1.22 -5.21
CA PRO A 67 -25.17 -1.25 -4.58
C PRO A 67 -25.07 -1.37 -3.05
N GLY A 68 -25.76 -0.48 -2.33
CA GLY A 68 -25.78 -0.40 -0.86
C GLY A 68 -24.77 0.59 -0.27
N ASP A 69 -23.92 1.21 -1.07
CA ASP A 69 -23.02 2.28 -0.60
C ASP A 69 -23.77 3.61 -0.37
N ALA A 70 -23.25 4.42 0.56
CA ALA A 70 -23.72 5.79 0.75
C ALA A 70 -22.55 6.76 0.56
N LEU A 71 -22.54 7.50 -0.55
CA LEU A 71 -21.53 8.49 -0.87
C LEU A 71 -22.09 9.90 -0.65
N THR A 72 -21.42 10.70 0.17
CA THR A 72 -21.74 12.11 0.38
C THR A 72 -20.66 12.97 -0.27
N LEU A 73 -21.06 13.85 -1.17
CA LEU A 73 -20.20 14.86 -1.79
C LEU A 73 -20.44 16.20 -1.08
N VAL A 74 -19.38 16.88 -0.67
CA VAL A 74 -19.47 18.21 -0.05
C VAL A 74 -19.18 19.27 -1.10
N GLY A 75 -20.12 20.20 -1.30
CA GLY A 75 -19.92 21.34 -2.18
C GLY A 75 -20.90 22.46 -1.86
N GLU A 76 -20.40 23.64 -1.58
CA GLU A 76 -21.22 24.81 -1.22
C GLU A 76 -21.46 25.71 -2.45
N GLY A 77 -22.65 26.31 -2.53
CA GLY A 77 -22.99 27.30 -3.56
C GLY A 77 -22.76 26.78 -4.99
N PRO A 78 -22.00 27.51 -5.85
CA PRO A 78 -21.80 27.11 -7.25
C PRO A 78 -21.16 25.73 -7.44
N ALA A 79 -20.29 25.30 -6.50
CA ALA A 79 -19.66 23.98 -6.57
C ALA A 79 -20.69 22.87 -6.29
N GLY A 80 -21.56 23.07 -5.29
CA GLY A 80 -22.67 22.16 -4.99
C GLY A 80 -23.66 22.04 -6.15
N ASP A 81 -24.02 23.16 -6.76
CA ASP A 81 -24.91 23.18 -7.93
C ASP A 81 -24.31 22.44 -9.13
N ALA A 82 -23.00 22.61 -9.38
CA ALA A 82 -22.30 21.89 -10.43
C ALA A 82 -22.26 20.37 -10.18
N LEU A 83 -22.05 19.94 -8.92
CA LEU A 83 -22.10 18.52 -8.53
C LEU A 83 -23.50 17.95 -8.72
N ARG A 84 -24.55 18.64 -8.27
CA ARG A 84 -25.94 18.20 -8.45
C ARG A 84 -26.32 18.08 -9.92
N ALA A 85 -25.92 19.06 -10.75
CA ALA A 85 -26.14 19.03 -12.19
C ALA A 85 -25.39 17.87 -12.86
N HIS A 86 -24.15 17.59 -12.43
CA HIS A 86 -23.37 16.46 -12.91
C HIS A 86 -24.06 15.12 -12.57
N LEU A 87 -24.48 14.93 -11.30
CA LEU A 87 -25.18 13.73 -10.86
C LEU A 87 -26.54 13.53 -11.55
N ALA A 88 -27.25 14.61 -11.90
CA ALA A 88 -28.50 14.52 -12.66
C ALA A 88 -28.31 13.90 -14.06
N GLY A 89 -27.12 14.04 -14.64
CA GLY A 89 -26.73 13.40 -15.90
C GLY A 89 -26.33 11.93 -15.78
N LEU A 90 -26.18 11.40 -14.55
CA LEU A 90 -25.78 10.02 -14.30
C LEU A 90 -26.98 9.07 -14.14
N GLY A 91 -26.71 7.77 -14.24
CA GLY A 91 -27.74 6.72 -14.15
C GLY A 91 -28.56 6.81 -12.84
N SER A 92 -29.85 6.47 -12.92
CA SER A 92 -30.79 6.60 -11.79
C SER A 92 -30.35 5.85 -10.53
N TRP A 93 -29.73 4.67 -10.68
CA TRP A 93 -29.28 3.87 -9.53
C TRP A 93 -28.19 4.59 -8.71
N LEU A 94 -27.31 5.36 -9.36
CA LEU A 94 -26.24 6.08 -8.68
C LEU A 94 -26.80 7.25 -7.86
N ARG A 95 -27.89 7.86 -8.32
CA ARG A 95 -28.57 8.95 -7.60
C ARG A 95 -29.21 8.50 -6.28
N GLU A 96 -29.46 7.21 -6.11
CA GLU A 96 -29.95 6.65 -4.84
C GLU A 96 -28.81 6.45 -3.82
N GLN A 97 -27.57 6.35 -4.30
CA GLN A 97 -26.38 6.07 -3.48
C GLN A 97 -25.57 7.34 -3.18
N VAL A 98 -25.67 8.36 -4.03
CA VAL A 98 -24.84 9.58 -3.96
C VAL A 98 -25.70 10.80 -3.65
N ARG A 99 -25.36 11.52 -2.58
CA ARG A 99 -25.98 12.80 -2.20
C ARG A 99 -24.96 13.94 -2.16
N VAL A 100 -25.42 15.17 -2.36
CA VAL A 100 -24.62 16.40 -2.24
C VAL A 100 -25.14 17.21 -1.07
N VAL A 101 -24.23 17.63 -0.18
CA VAL A 101 -24.52 18.50 0.96
C VAL A 101 -23.82 19.84 0.80
N ASP A 102 -24.45 20.91 1.33
CA ASP A 102 -24.00 22.30 1.13
C ASP A 102 -22.89 22.72 2.08
N GLY A 103 -22.40 21.80 2.92
CA GLY A 103 -21.27 22.02 3.81
C GLY A 103 -20.91 20.77 4.61
N LEU A 104 -19.69 20.74 5.14
CA LEU A 104 -19.18 19.57 5.86
C LEU A 104 -19.98 19.30 7.16
N GLY A 105 -20.59 20.33 7.76
CA GLY A 105 -21.41 20.19 8.97
C GLY A 105 -22.73 19.44 8.77
N GLU A 106 -23.16 19.23 7.52
CA GLU A 106 -24.34 18.44 7.15
C GLU A 106 -23.99 16.97 6.82
N ALA A 107 -22.69 16.64 6.77
CA ALA A 107 -22.24 15.30 6.47
C ALA A 107 -22.21 14.41 7.72
N ASP A 108 -22.71 13.18 7.56
CA ASP A 108 -22.53 12.13 8.55
C ASP A 108 -21.08 11.58 8.51
N PRO A 109 -20.54 11.07 9.64
CA PRO A 109 -19.25 10.39 9.64
C PRO A 109 -19.21 9.20 8.68
N ALA A 110 -18.07 9.01 8.00
CA ALA A 110 -17.91 8.00 6.96
C ALA A 110 -16.74 7.04 7.23
N ASP A 111 -16.84 5.82 6.69
CA ASP A 111 -15.78 4.80 6.73
C ASP A 111 -14.56 5.23 5.91
N VAL A 112 -14.79 5.91 4.79
CA VAL A 112 -13.73 6.41 3.89
C VAL A 112 -13.98 7.88 3.58
N LEU A 113 -13.10 8.75 4.06
CA LEU A 113 -13.10 10.17 3.73
C LEU A 113 -11.99 10.45 2.72
N ILE A 114 -12.32 11.05 1.59
CA ILE A 114 -11.39 11.34 0.50
C ILE A 114 -11.31 12.84 0.27
N VAL A 115 -10.11 13.41 0.35
CA VAL A 115 -9.84 14.77 -0.11
C VAL A 115 -9.44 14.68 -1.59
N CYS A 116 -10.34 15.07 -2.48
CA CYS A 116 -10.20 14.91 -3.93
C CYS A 116 -9.10 15.77 -4.53
N ARG A 117 -8.74 16.88 -3.85
CA ARG A 117 -7.61 17.73 -4.22
C ARG A 117 -6.38 17.47 -3.34
N PRO A 118 -5.17 17.40 -3.92
CA PRO A 118 -3.94 17.37 -3.16
C PRO A 118 -3.83 18.57 -2.22
N LEU A 119 -3.43 18.32 -0.98
CA LEU A 119 -3.11 19.38 -0.04
C LEU A 119 -1.85 20.12 -0.50
N THR A 120 -2.03 21.41 -0.73
CA THR A 120 -0.99 22.39 -1.02
C THR A 120 -1.07 23.51 0.01
N GLY A 121 -0.03 24.34 0.11
CA GLY A 121 0.00 25.46 1.05
C GLY A 121 0.86 25.20 2.29
N SER A 122 0.58 25.94 3.35
CA SER A 122 1.38 25.92 4.58
C SER A 122 1.17 24.63 5.39
N ALA A 123 2.08 24.35 6.32
CA ALA A 123 1.94 23.22 7.23
C ALA A 123 0.81 23.43 8.26
N GLU A 124 0.52 24.69 8.61
CA GLU A 124 -0.52 25.07 9.58
C GLU A 124 -1.91 24.85 8.98
N GLU A 125 -2.16 25.39 7.78
CA GLU A 125 -3.42 25.15 7.04
C GLU A 125 -3.67 23.66 6.81
N ALA A 126 -2.63 22.90 6.44
CA ALA A 126 -2.74 21.46 6.25
C ALA A 126 -3.18 20.74 7.55
N ARG A 127 -2.58 21.11 8.68
CA ARG A 127 -2.94 20.55 9.99
C ARG A 127 -4.36 20.88 10.38
N GLU A 128 -4.75 22.15 10.30
CA GLU A 128 -6.11 22.60 10.64
C GLU A 128 -7.17 21.88 9.80
N ARG A 129 -6.91 21.71 8.50
CA ARG A 129 -7.80 20.94 7.62
C ARG A 129 -7.92 19.48 8.04
N ILE A 130 -6.79 18.81 8.27
CA ILE A 130 -6.76 17.40 8.68
C ILE A 130 -7.49 17.21 10.01
N ASP A 131 -7.18 18.04 11.01
CA ASP A 131 -7.80 18.00 12.33
C ASP A 131 -9.32 18.24 12.22
N GLY A 132 -9.73 19.18 11.37
CA GLY A 132 -11.13 19.46 11.06
C GLY A 132 -11.90 18.29 10.43
N TYR A 133 -11.21 17.38 9.74
CA TYR A 133 -11.81 16.20 9.10
C TYR A 133 -12.01 15.03 10.06
N THR A 134 -11.25 14.94 11.16
CA THR A 134 -11.26 13.80 12.08
C THR A 134 -12.66 13.48 12.64
N LYS A 135 -13.48 14.50 12.89
CA LYS A 135 -14.86 14.35 13.41
C LYS A 135 -15.85 13.73 12.42
N TYR A 136 -15.48 13.65 11.14
CA TYR A 136 -16.31 13.03 10.09
C TYR A 136 -15.78 11.66 9.67
N LEU A 137 -14.87 11.08 10.45
CA LEU A 137 -14.48 9.68 10.32
C LEU A 137 -15.32 8.84 11.27
N ALA A 138 -15.96 7.80 10.74
CA ALA A 138 -16.54 6.76 11.56
C ALA A 138 -15.46 6.03 12.38
N PRO A 139 -15.81 5.31 13.46
CA PRO A 139 -14.85 4.46 14.18
C PRO A 139 -14.14 3.47 13.22
N GLY A 140 -12.81 3.45 13.23
CA GLY A 140 -12.01 2.67 12.28
C GLY A 140 -11.91 3.25 10.87
N GLY A 141 -12.55 4.40 10.62
CA GLY A 141 -12.56 5.09 9.33
C GLY A 141 -11.17 5.57 8.90
N VAL A 142 -11.01 5.79 7.60
CA VAL A 142 -9.74 6.20 7.00
C VAL A 142 -9.89 7.50 6.20
N LEU A 143 -8.99 8.45 6.47
CA LEU A 143 -8.78 9.64 5.66
C LEU A 143 -7.76 9.33 4.57
N VAL A 144 -8.13 9.56 3.31
CA VAL A 144 -7.25 9.43 2.16
C VAL A 144 -6.99 10.80 1.55
N VAL A 145 -5.72 11.18 1.50
CA VAL A 145 -5.31 12.53 1.11
C VAL A 145 -3.99 12.49 0.35
N ALA A 146 -3.90 13.28 -0.73
CA ALA A 146 -2.69 13.39 -1.52
C ALA A 146 -1.93 14.68 -1.19
N ALA A 147 -0.61 14.67 -1.41
CA ALA A 147 0.18 15.90 -1.53
C ALA A 147 1.29 15.74 -2.57
N PRO A 148 1.75 16.84 -3.20
CA PRO A 148 2.95 16.84 -4.02
C PRO A 148 4.16 16.36 -3.21
N LEU A 149 5.01 15.54 -3.84
CA LEU A 149 6.21 15.01 -3.20
C LEU A 149 7.21 16.11 -2.82
N TYR A 150 7.22 17.22 -3.56
CA TYR A 150 8.15 18.32 -3.38
C TYR A 150 7.41 19.66 -3.41
N GLY A 151 7.99 20.67 -2.76
CA GLY A 151 7.57 22.06 -2.92
C GLY A 151 6.34 22.49 -2.11
N ALA A 152 5.77 21.63 -1.26
CA ALA A 152 4.63 21.96 -0.41
C ALA A 152 4.95 21.69 1.08
N PRO A 153 4.98 22.72 1.95
CA PRO A 153 5.05 22.53 3.40
C PRO A 153 3.97 21.58 3.95
N ALA A 154 2.78 21.58 3.35
CA ALA A 154 1.70 20.63 3.61
C ALA A 154 2.13 19.15 3.49
N ALA A 155 3.01 18.82 2.55
CA ALA A 155 3.52 17.45 2.38
C ALA A 155 4.36 17.00 3.57
N GLY A 156 5.18 17.90 4.12
CA GLY A 156 5.95 17.65 5.33
C GLY A 156 5.08 17.47 6.57
N GLU A 157 3.95 18.19 6.65
CA GLU A 157 2.95 17.97 7.71
C GLU A 157 2.27 16.60 7.58
N LEU A 158 1.87 16.19 6.37
CA LEU A 158 1.30 14.87 6.14
C LEU A 158 2.26 13.73 6.47
N ASP A 159 3.56 13.89 6.15
CA ASP A 159 4.58 12.92 6.54
C ASP A 159 4.67 12.81 8.09
N ARG A 160 4.53 13.92 8.84
CA ARG A 160 4.46 13.89 10.32
C ARG A 160 3.21 13.19 10.83
N GLN A 161 2.03 13.51 10.29
CA GLN A 161 0.77 12.87 10.66
C GLN A 161 0.79 11.37 10.36
N ALA A 162 1.42 10.96 9.25
CA ALA A 162 1.57 9.56 8.86
C ALA A 162 2.46 8.75 9.81
N VAL A 163 3.35 9.38 10.58
CA VAL A 163 4.11 8.66 11.63
C VAL A 163 3.20 8.25 12.79
N LEU A 164 2.18 9.07 13.09
CA LEU A 164 1.29 8.85 14.24
C LEU A 164 0.05 8.04 13.87
N PHE A 165 -0.54 8.33 12.71
CA PHE A 165 -1.86 7.83 12.30
C PHE A 165 -1.81 7.09 10.97
N GLY A 166 -0.62 6.90 10.38
CA GLY A 166 -0.47 6.35 9.03
C GLY A 166 -0.73 4.85 8.98
N VAL A 167 -1.76 4.47 8.24
CA VAL A 167 -2.11 3.07 7.94
C VAL A 167 -1.75 2.65 6.52
N GLY A 168 -1.13 3.55 5.75
CA GLY A 168 -0.59 3.25 4.43
C GLY A 168 -0.17 4.49 3.67
N SER A 169 0.72 4.33 2.70
CA SER A 169 1.03 5.38 1.73
C SER A 169 1.45 4.78 0.39
N ASP A 170 1.15 5.52 -0.68
CA ASP A 170 1.54 5.16 -2.03
C ASP A 170 2.15 6.35 -2.76
N LEU A 171 3.32 6.14 -3.35
CA LEU A 171 4.01 7.15 -4.15
C LEU A 171 3.74 6.95 -5.64
N ILE A 172 3.22 7.97 -6.31
CA ILE A 172 2.90 7.97 -7.73
C ILE A 172 3.92 8.82 -8.49
N LEU A 173 5.10 8.24 -8.75
CA LEU A 173 6.22 8.92 -9.44
C LEU A 173 5.92 9.33 -10.89
N ARG A 174 4.92 8.71 -11.53
CA ARG A 174 4.56 9.02 -12.93
C ARG A 174 3.63 10.24 -13.06
N HIS A 175 3.01 10.67 -11.96
CA HIS A 175 2.25 11.91 -11.91
C HIS A 175 3.20 13.10 -12.04
N ARG A 176 2.73 14.23 -12.60
CA ARG A 176 3.52 15.47 -12.69
C ARG A 176 2.75 16.63 -12.05
N PRO A 177 3.25 17.22 -10.95
CA PRO A 177 4.42 16.79 -10.15
C PRO A 177 4.17 15.43 -9.48
N PRO A 178 5.19 14.63 -9.12
CA PRO A 178 4.98 13.39 -8.37
C PRO A 178 4.16 13.65 -7.10
N VAL A 179 3.19 12.78 -6.80
CA VAL A 179 2.33 12.90 -5.61
C VAL A 179 2.45 11.66 -4.72
N ARG A 180 2.25 11.85 -3.42
CA ARG A 180 2.09 10.77 -2.43
C ARG A 180 0.67 10.81 -1.90
N VAL A 181 0.02 9.66 -1.89
CA VAL A 181 -1.28 9.45 -1.24
C VAL A 181 -1.03 8.84 0.14
N HIS A 182 -1.57 9.47 1.17
CA HIS A 182 -1.53 9.04 2.55
C HIS A 182 -2.88 8.48 2.96
N ARG A 183 -2.85 7.44 3.80
CA ARG A 183 -4.02 6.88 4.48
C ARG A 183 -3.81 7.05 5.97
N LEU A 184 -4.68 7.81 6.61
CA LEU A 184 -4.58 8.17 8.02
C LEU A 184 -5.82 7.64 8.78
N ARG A 185 -5.61 7.12 9.99
CA ARG A 185 -6.66 6.55 10.84
C ARG A 185 -6.36 6.88 12.31
N TRP A 186 -7.33 7.49 12.98
CA TRP A 186 -7.21 7.91 14.39
C TRP A 186 -7.73 6.90 15.39
N THR A 187 -8.68 6.07 14.99
CA THR A 187 -9.29 5.05 15.84
C THR A 187 -9.03 3.66 15.26
N GLU A 188 -8.85 2.68 16.12
CA GLU A 188 -8.57 1.31 15.71
C GLU A 188 -9.73 0.75 14.88
N ALA A 189 -9.41 0.12 13.76
CA ALA A 189 -10.42 -0.52 12.92
C ALA A 189 -10.71 -1.94 13.42
N ASP A 190 -11.97 -2.35 13.32
CA ASP A 190 -12.36 -3.73 13.58
C ASP A 190 -11.66 -4.67 12.57
N ALA A 191 -11.12 -5.78 13.08
CA ALA A 191 -10.52 -6.83 12.26
C ALA A 191 -11.53 -7.43 11.27
N ALA A 192 -12.82 -7.44 11.61
CA ALA A 192 -13.92 -7.87 10.73
C ALA A 192 -14.00 -7.07 9.43
N THR A 193 -13.58 -5.80 9.46
CA THR A 193 -13.55 -4.96 8.25
C THR A 193 -12.56 -5.52 7.22
N ALA A 194 -11.41 -6.06 7.66
CA ALA A 194 -10.42 -6.62 6.75
C ALA A 194 -10.95 -7.81 5.94
N ALA A 195 -11.80 -8.65 6.54
CA ALA A 195 -12.39 -9.82 5.89
C ALA A 195 -13.29 -9.45 4.69
N LYS A 196 -13.80 -8.23 4.68
CA LYS A 196 -14.62 -7.70 3.59
C LYS A 196 -13.77 -7.13 2.46
N LEU A 197 -12.51 -6.80 2.69
CA LEU A 197 -11.69 -6.10 1.69
C LEU A 197 -11.20 -7.05 0.60
N ALA A 198 -11.17 -6.54 -0.63
CA ALA A 198 -10.35 -7.09 -1.69
C ALA A 198 -8.88 -6.65 -1.52
N PRO A 199 -7.90 -7.43 -2.03
CA PRO A 199 -6.51 -7.01 -2.09
C PRO A 199 -6.34 -5.66 -2.78
N ALA A 200 -5.63 -4.74 -2.12
CA ALA A 200 -5.36 -3.43 -2.69
C ALA A 200 -4.52 -3.51 -3.97
N GLU A 201 -4.84 -2.66 -4.96
CA GLU A 201 -3.96 -2.46 -6.11
C GLU A 201 -2.69 -1.73 -5.65
N ARG A 202 -1.51 -2.20 -6.10
CA ARG A 202 -0.25 -1.50 -5.86
C ARG A 202 0.18 -0.67 -7.08
N PRO A 203 0.10 0.67 -7.02
CA PRO A 203 0.47 1.55 -8.14
C PRO A 203 1.97 1.58 -8.41
N SER A 204 2.78 1.24 -7.40
CA SER A 204 4.23 1.20 -7.49
C SER A 204 4.74 0.03 -8.34
N SER A 205 3.92 -0.99 -8.58
CA SER A 205 4.26 -2.08 -9.50
C SER A 205 3.96 -1.72 -10.96
N VAL A 206 4.87 -2.06 -11.87
CA VAL A 206 4.72 -1.79 -13.30
C VAL A 206 4.19 -3.02 -14.00
N ARG A 207 3.03 -2.89 -14.64
CA ARG A 207 2.43 -3.95 -15.46
C ARG A 207 3.30 -4.23 -16.70
N LEU A 208 3.72 -5.48 -16.87
CA LEU A 208 4.51 -5.96 -18.01
C LEU A 208 3.63 -6.73 -19.00
N THR A 209 2.75 -7.60 -18.50
CA THR A 209 1.70 -8.29 -19.27
C THR A 209 0.37 -8.17 -18.54
N ARG A 210 -0.71 -8.79 -19.03
CA ARG A 210 -2.02 -8.79 -18.36
C ARG A 210 -1.91 -9.28 -16.91
N ASP A 211 -1.15 -10.34 -16.70
CA ASP A 211 -1.10 -11.09 -15.43
C ASP A 211 0.25 -10.97 -14.71
N LEU A 212 1.20 -10.20 -15.26
CA LEU A 212 2.52 -10.02 -14.67
C LEU A 212 2.86 -8.56 -14.45
N ARG A 213 3.26 -8.24 -13.23
CA ARG A 213 3.80 -6.95 -12.83
C ARG A 213 5.22 -7.13 -12.33
N ILE A 214 5.98 -6.04 -12.31
CA ILE A 214 7.30 -5.96 -11.70
C ILE A 214 7.21 -4.98 -10.54
N ASP A 215 7.66 -5.39 -9.36
CA ASP A 215 7.73 -4.55 -8.17
C ASP A 215 8.61 -3.30 -8.42
N SER A 216 8.29 -2.18 -7.77
CA SER A 216 9.05 -0.93 -7.90
C SER A 216 10.55 -1.08 -7.61
N ASN A 217 10.91 -1.95 -6.66
CA ASN A 217 12.32 -2.24 -6.39
C ASN A 217 13.00 -2.90 -7.59
N GLY A 218 12.28 -3.76 -8.31
CA GLY A 218 12.77 -4.41 -9.53
C GLY A 218 12.94 -3.44 -10.68
N VAL A 219 11.97 -2.54 -10.87
CA VAL A 219 12.07 -1.48 -11.89
C VAL A 219 13.28 -0.58 -11.64
N ALA A 220 13.47 -0.14 -10.40
CA ALA A 220 14.61 0.68 -10.03
C ALA A 220 15.94 -0.07 -10.23
N ALA A 221 16.03 -1.31 -9.76
CA ALA A 221 17.25 -2.11 -9.88
C ALA A 221 17.60 -2.45 -11.34
N ALA A 222 16.60 -2.81 -12.17
CA ALA A 222 16.80 -3.05 -13.60
C ALA A 222 17.20 -1.76 -14.34
N GLY A 223 16.59 -0.63 -14.00
CA GLY A 223 16.97 0.68 -14.56
C GLY A 223 18.41 1.06 -14.25
N ILE A 224 18.86 0.84 -13.00
CA ILE A 224 20.26 1.05 -12.60
C ILE A 224 21.20 0.15 -13.41
N ALA A 225 20.87 -1.13 -13.57
CA ALA A 225 21.68 -2.06 -14.36
C ALA A 225 21.78 -1.62 -15.83
N LEU A 226 20.68 -1.23 -16.46
CA LEU A 226 20.67 -0.73 -17.84
C LEU A 226 21.44 0.59 -17.98
N GLY A 227 21.32 1.50 -17.01
CA GLY A 227 22.10 2.75 -16.97
C GLY A 227 23.60 2.49 -16.86
N ALA A 228 24.02 1.55 -16.00
CA ALA A 228 25.41 1.14 -15.90
C ALA A 228 25.92 0.49 -17.20
N ALA A 229 25.09 -0.32 -17.88
CA ALA A 229 25.42 -0.89 -19.18
C ALA A 229 25.63 0.20 -20.25
N ALA A 230 24.73 1.19 -20.32
CA ALA A 230 24.85 2.31 -21.24
C ALA A 230 26.12 3.14 -20.97
N LEU A 231 26.41 3.43 -19.71
CA LEU A 231 27.63 4.15 -19.31
C LEU A 231 28.90 3.38 -19.70
N LEU A 232 28.95 2.07 -19.44
CA LEU A 232 30.10 1.24 -19.82
C LEU A 232 30.28 1.18 -21.35
N ARG A 233 29.18 1.12 -22.11
CA ARG A 233 29.20 1.17 -23.56
C ARG A 233 29.74 2.50 -24.08
N LEU A 234 29.39 3.61 -23.42
CA LEU A 234 29.86 4.95 -23.76
C LEU A 234 31.35 5.14 -23.44
N VAL A 235 31.79 4.75 -22.23
CA VAL A 235 33.17 4.95 -21.75
C VAL A 235 34.15 3.94 -22.38
N ARG A 236 33.71 2.72 -22.68
CA ARG A 236 34.55 1.63 -23.24
C ARG A 236 33.89 0.95 -24.44
N PRO A 237 33.73 1.62 -25.60
CA PRO A 237 32.94 1.12 -26.73
C PRO A 237 33.49 -0.17 -27.37
N ARG A 238 34.80 -0.43 -27.26
CA ARG A 238 35.42 -1.68 -27.75
C ARG A 238 35.29 -2.85 -26.78
N SER A 239 34.99 -2.59 -25.51
CA SER A 239 34.83 -3.65 -24.50
C SER A 239 33.44 -4.28 -24.59
N ARG A 240 33.35 -5.57 -24.30
CA ARG A 240 32.07 -6.29 -24.11
C ARG A 240 31.57 -6.27 -22.66
N ALA A 241 32.26 -5.59 -21.75
CA ALA A 241 31.90 -5.55 -20.33
C ALA A 241 30.48 -5.01 -20.06
N TRP A 242 29.95 -4.15 -20.93
CA TRP A 242 28.57 -3.65 -20.84
C TRP A 242 27.50 -4.74 -20.93
N LEU A 243 27.82 -5.91 -21.52
CA LEU A 243 26.89 -7.04 -21.62
C LEU A 243 26.53 -7.62 -20.25
N VAL A 244 27.43 -7.57 -19.28
CA VAL A 244 27.17 -8.14 -17.94
C VAL A 244 25.98 -7.44 -17.25
N PRO A 245 25.99 -6.11 -17.03
CA PRO A 245 24.82 -5.44 -16.46
C PRO A 245 23.60 -5.45 -17.39
N ALA A 246 23.79 -5.47 -18.71
CA ALA A 246 22.67 -5.57 -19.66
C ALA A 246 21.92 -6.91 -19.54
N LEU A 247 22.65 -8.03 -19.41
CA LEU A 247 22.08 -9.37 -19.23
C LEU A 247 21.58 -9.59 -17.78
N ALA A 248 22.16 -8.90 -16.80
CA ALA A 248 21.68 -8.95 -15.42
C ALA A 248 20.32 -8.24 -15.24
N ALA A 249 20.05 -7.17 -15.99
CA ALA A 249 18.80 -6.41 -15.88
C ALA A 249 17.52 -7.25 -15.99
N PRO A 250 17.33 -8.13 -17.00
CA PRO A 250 16.14 -8.99 -17.07
C PRO A 250 16.09 -10.03 -15.93
N ALA A 251 17.23 -10.56 -15.49
CA ALA A 251 17.26 -11.49 -14.35
C ALA A 251 16.84 -10.80 -13.04
N VAL A 252 17.31 -9.57 -12.82
CA VAL A 252 16.89 -8.73 -11.69
C VAL A 252 15.39 -8.43 -11.80
N ALA A 253 14.89 -8.04 -12.96
CA ALA A 253 13.45 -7.80 -13.15
C ALA A 253 12.63 -9.07 -12.85
N ALA A 254 13.07 -10.24 -13.34
CA ALA A 254 12.40 -11.52 -13.11
C ALA A 254 12.38 -11.95 -11.63
N PHE A 255 13.39 -11.57 -10.85
CA PHE A 255 13.43 -11.80 -9.40
C PHE A 255 12.31 -11.00 -8.69
N PHE A 256 12.08 -9.76 -9.11
CA PHE A 256 11.06 -8.86 -8.56
C PHE A 256 9.70 -8.97 -9.25
N ARG A 257 9.46 -10.07 -9.98
CA ARG A 257 8.18 -10.32 -10.62
C ARG A 257 7.08 -10.49 -9.57
N ASP A 258 5.91 -9.99 -9.90
CA ASP A 258 4.73 -9.95 -9.06
C ASP A 258 3.51 -10.31 -9.92
N PRO A 259 3.25 -11.61 -10.14
CA PRO A 259 2.09 -12.04 -10.91
C PRO A 259 0.80 -11.70 -10.16
N GLU A 260 -0.23 -11.32 -10.91
CA GLU A 260 -1.59 -11.27 -10.38
C GLU A 260 -2.11 -12.69 -10.13
N ARG A 261 -2.94 -12.85 -9.09
CA ARG A 261 -3.36 -14.15 -8.58
C ARG A 261 -4.80 -14.10 -8.14
N ASP A 262 -5.52 -15.15 -8.49
CA ASP A 262 -6.84 -15.42 -7.96
C ASP A 262 -6.71 -16.05 -6.57
N LEU A 263 -7.59 -15.61 -5.68
CA LEU A 263 -7.72 -16.18 -4.34
C LEU A 263 -8.65 -17.40 -4.40
N PRO A 264 -8.42 -18.42 -3.55
CA PRO A 264 -9.40 -19.49 -3.36
C PRO A 264 -10.75 -18.92 -2.93
N ALA A 265 -11.83 -19.51 -3.45
CA ALA A 265 -13.21 -19.14 -3.09
C ALA A 265 -13.58 -19.52 -1.66
N ASP A 266 -12.91 -20.52 -1.10
CA ASP A 266 -13.11 -21.02 0.26
C ASP A 266 -12.80 -19.94 1.30
N ALA A 267 -13.80 -19.51 2.06
CA ALA A 267 -13.67 -18.46 3.07
C ALA A 267 -12.75 -18.86 4.24
N ASP A 268 -12.71 -20.16 4.56
CA ASP A 268 -11.95 -20.67 5.70
C ASP A 268 -10.48 -21.01 5.35
N ALA A 269 -10.10 -20.86 4.08
CA ALA A 269 -8.72 -21.11 3.64
C ALA A 269 -7.74 -20.06 4.20
N VAL A 270 -6.65 -20.55 4.79
CA VAL A 270 -5.42 -19.80 5.01
C VAL A 270 -4.50 -20.06 3.83
N VAL A 271 -4.11 -19.03 3.10
CA VAL A 271 -3.28 -19.18 1.88
C VAL A 271 -1.79 -19.08 2.17
N ALA A 272 -0.96 -19.69 1.33
CA ALA A 272 0.48 -19.59 1.44
C ALA A 272 0.93 -18.12 1.42
N PRO A 273 1.88 -17.71 2.27
CA PRO A 273 2.32 -16.32 2.28
C PRO A 273 3.30 -16.01 1.13
N ALA A 274 3.83 -17.04 0.47
CA ALA A 274 4.81 -16.90 -0.60
C ALA A 274 4.89 -18.15 -1.48
N ASP A 275 5.58 -18.03 -2.62
CA ASP A 275 5.89 -19.17 -3.48
C ASP A 275 7.06 -19.95 -2.92
N GLY A 276 6.96 -21.27 -2.92
CA GLY A 276 8.06 -22.06 -2.42
C GLY A 276 7.75 -23.51 -2.15
N LYS A 277 8.53 -24.08 -1.25
CA LYS A 277 8.41 -25.44 -0.75
C LYS A 277 8.14 -25.43 0.74
N VAL A 278 7.14 -26.19 1.20
CA VAL A 278 6.87 -26.38 2.63
C VAL A 278 8.06 -27.13 3.24
N LEU A 279 8.71 -26.51 4.22
CA LEU A 279 9.82 -27.10 4.96
C LEU A 279 9.34 -27.92 6.15
N SER A 280 8.41 -27.37 6.92
CA SER A 280 7.86 -28.02 8.10
C SER A 280 6.45 -27.54 8.41
N VAL A 281 5.71 -28.41 9.09
CA VAL A 281 4.39 -28.18 9.66
C VAL A 281 4.46 -28.70 11.09
N GLU A 282 4.42 -27.79 12.06
CA GLU A 282 4.76 -28.08 13.45
C GLU A 282 3.79 -27.42 14.40
N ARG A 283 3.57 -28.04 15.56
CA ARG A 283 2.93 -27.40 16.72
C ARG A 283 4.01 -27.00 17.71
N LEU A 284 3.98 -25.77 18.21
CA LEU A 284 5.00 -25.25 19.12
C LEU A 284 4.46 -24.17 20.03
N VAL A 285 5.17 -23.90 21.13
CA VAL A 285 4.90 -22.75 22.01
C VAL A 285 5.84 -21.61 21.63
N ASP A 286 5.30 -20.41 21.45
CA ASP A 286 6.06 -19.20 21.16
C ASP A 286 5.44 -18.00 21.89
N GLU A 287 6.17 -17.48 22.86
CA GLU A 287 5.69 -16.40 23.74
C GLU A 287 5.86 -15.01 23.11
N ARG A 288 6.61 -14.90 22.01
CA ARG A 288 6.95 -13.60 21.36
C ARG A 288 5.73 -12.83 20.87
N PHE A 289 4.63 -13.52 20.62
CA PHE A 289 3.48 -12.94 19.92
C PHE A 289 2.43 -12.33 20.84
N GLY A 290 2.55 -12.51 22.17
CA GLY A 290 1.62 -12.01 23.19
C GLY A 290 0.20 -12.59 23.06
N GLY A 291 -0.44 -12.93 24.19
CA GLY A 291 -1.88 -13.28 24.22
C GLY A 291 -2.33 -14.42 23.30
N GLY A 292 -1.43 -15.36 22.97
CA GLY A 292 -1.74 -16.52 22.11
C GLY A 292 -2.41 -17.69 22.86
N PRO A 293 -2.94 -18.69 22.15
CA PRO A 293 -3.67 -19.86 22.71
C PRO A 293 -2.76 -20.87 23.44
N GLY A 294 -1.53 -20.48 23.80
CA GLY A 294 -0.49 -21.37 24.32
C GLY A 294 0.28 -22.11 23.23
N GLU A 295 -0.40 -22.78 22.28
CA GLU A 295 0.21 -23.55 21.20
C GLU A 295 -0.11 -22.97 19.80
N TRP A 296 0.89 -22.87 18.94
CA TRP A 296 0.81 -22.38 17.57
C TRP A 296 1.00 -23.51 16.57
N LEU A 297 0.16 -23.54 15.54
CA LEU A 297 0.43 -24.26 14.30
C LEU A 297 1.33 -23.40 13.41
N ARG A 298 2.55 -23.86 13.17
CA ARG A 298 3.52 -23.21 12.29
C ARG A 298 3.64 -23.95 10.97
N VAL A 299 3.46 -23.23 9.85
CA VAL A 299 3.79 -23.70 8.50
C VAL A 299 4.94 -22.87 7.95
N ALA A 300 6.10 -23.48 7.73
CA ALA A 300 7.30 -22.82 7.22
C ALA A 300 7.47 -23.07 5.71
N VAL A 301 7.56 -22.00 4.92
CA VAL A 301 7.72 -22.07 3.45
C VAL A 301 9.07 -21.49 3.05
N PHE A 302 9.90 -22.29 2.37
CA PHE A 302 11.16 -21.85 1.78
C PHE A 302 10.95 -21.35 0.36
N LEU A 303 11.48 -20.15 0.08
CA LEU A 303 11.47 -19.53 -1.23
C LEU A 303 12.89 -19.57 -1.80
N SER A 304 13.07 -20.29 -2.91
CA SER A 304 14.31 -20.25 -3.68
C SER A 304 14.44 -18.93 -4.44
N VAL A 305 15.64 -18.62 -4.94
CA VAL A 305 15.89 -17.42 -5.77
C VAL A 305 15.05 -17.35 -7.05
N LEU A 306 14.51 -18.49 -7.49
CA LEU A 306 13.67 -18.58 -8.67
C LEU A 306 12.19 -18.36 -8.35
N ASP A 307 11.78 -18.42 -7.09
CA ASP A 307 10.38 -18.22 -6.68
C ASP A 307 10.00 -16.73 -6.65
N VAL A 308 8.70 -16.43 -6.54
CA VAL A 308 8.23 -15.05 -6.35
C VAL A 308 8.49 -14.61 -4.92
N HIS A 309 9.20 -13.50 -4.74
CA HIS A 309 9.62 -13.01 -3.43
C HIS A 309 8.71 -11.94 -2.83
N VAL A 310 7.66 -11.52 -3.57
CA VAL A 310 6.60 -10.70 -3.01
C VAL A 310 5.77 -11.57 -2.07
N ASN A 311 5.69 -11.14 -0.81
CA ASN A 311 4.95 -11.84 0.23
C ASN A 311 3.53 -11.29 0.35
N ARG A 312 2.60 -12.21 0.62
CA ARG A 312 1.16 -11.96 0.67
C ARG A 312 0.60 -12.35 2.03
N SER A 313 -0.43 -11.64 2.49
CA SER A 313 -1.11 -11.94 3.74
C SER A 313 -1.81 -13.30 3.62
N PRO A 314 -1.57 -14.26 4.52
CA PRO A 314 -2.20 -15.57 4.46
C PRO A 314 -3.70 -15.52 4.83
N VAL A 315 -4.11 -14.49 5.55
CA VAL A 315 -5.47 -14.25 6.05
C VAL A 315 -5.83 -12.78 5.90
N ALA A 316 -7.12 -12.47 6.00
CA ALA A 316 -7.55 -11.09 6.19
C ALA A 316 -7.38 -10.71 7.67
N GLY A 317 -6.94 -9.48 7.95
CA GLY A 317 -6.77 -9.00 9.31
C GLY A 317 -6.19 -7.60 9.40
N ARG A 318 -6.15 -7.08 10.61
CA ARG A 318 -5.51 -5.81 10.94
C ARG A 318 -4.10 -6.05 11.44
N VAL A 319 -3.12 -5.28 10.98
CA VAL A 319 -1.75 -5.32 11.52
C VAL A 319 -1.79 -4.76 12.94
N ALA A 320 -1.68 -5.63 13.93
CA ALA A 320 -1.69 -5.27 15.34
C ALA A 320 -0.30 -4.87 15.84
N ASP A 321 0.74 -5.53 15.31
CA ASP A 321 2.12 -5.25 15.69
C ASP A 321 3.11 -5.63 14.57
N TYR A 322 4.27 -4.98 14.59
CA TYR A 322 5.40 -5.29 13.74
C TYR A 322 6.70 -5.10 14.53
N PHE A 323 7.51 -6.16 14.58
CA PHE A 323 8.82 -6.09 15.23
C PHE A 323 9.85 -6.96 14.50
N VAL A 324 11.12 -6.59 14.67
CA VAL A 324 12.26 -7.30 14.09
C VAL A 324 13.09 -7.88 15.22
N VAL A 325 13.43 -9.16 15.09
CA VAL A 325 14.40 -9.83 15.96
C VAL A 325 15.70 -9.97 15.17
N ASP A 326 16.77 -9.42 15.74
CA ASP A 326 18.12 -9.54 15.18
C ASP A 326 18.63 -10.98 15.25
N GLY A 327 19.61 -11.31 14.39
CA GLY A 327 20.11 -12.66 14.27
C GLY A 327 21.14 -12.85 13.16
N GLY A 328 21.35 -14.12 12.81
CA GLY A 328 22.28 -14.55 11.76
C GLY A 328 21.69 -14.56 10.35
N TYR A 329 22.44 -15.20 9.45
CA TYR A 329 22.10 -15.40 8.03
C TYR A 329 22.47 -16.83 7.60
N ALA A 330 22.09 -17.82 8.39
CA ALA A 330 22.25 -19.22 8.02
C ALA A 330 21.40 -19.58 6.79
N ASN A 331 21.73 -20.69 6.13
CA ASN A 331 20.89 -21.23 5.06
C ASN A 331 19.47 -21.47 5.58
N ALA A 332 18.47 -20.88 4.93
CA ALA A 332 17.07 -20.88 5.34
C ALA A 332 16.42 -22.28 5.41
N MET A 333 17.08 -23.30 4.85
CA MET A 333 16.64 -24.71 4.90
C MET A 333 17.15 -25.47 6.13
N THR A 334 18.06 -24.90 6.94
CA THR A 334 18.66 -25.59 8.09
C THR A 334 18.07 -25.10 9.41
N ALA A 335 18.18 -25.92 10.46
CA ALA A 335 17.72 -25.55 11.81
C ALA A 335 18.40 -24.28 12.36
N ALA A 336 19.60 -23.94 11.88
CA ALA A 336 20.28 -22.70 12.26
C ALA A 336 19.50 -21.44 11.84
N ALA A 337 18.62 -21.53 10.84
CA ALA A 337 17.81 -20.42 10.38
C ALA A 337 16.74 -19.95 11.38
N GLU A 338 16.44 -20.71 12.43
CA GLU A 338 15.58 -20.25 13.53
C GLU A 338 16.14 -19.00 14.23
N HIS A 339 17.47 -18.84 14.22
CA HIS A 339 18.20 -17.71 14.80
C HIS A 339 18.57 -16.64 13.78
N ASN A 340 18.02 -16.71 12.56
CA ASN A 340 18.22 -15.67 11.57
C ASN A 340 17.41 -14.41 11.90
N VAL A 341 17.83 -13.28 11.33
CA VAL A 341 17.03 -12.05 11.37
C VAL A 341 15.61 -12.34 10.87
N ALA A 342 14.62 -11.96 11.68
CA ALA A 342 13.22 -12.24 11.41
C ALA A 342 12.38 -10.99 11.67
N ALA A 343 11.53 -10.62 10.71
CA ALA A 343 10.51 -9.61 10.90
C ALA A 343 9.15 -10.29 11.07
N TYR A 344 8.45 -9.97 12.14
CA TYR A 344 7.15 -10.54 12.49
C TYR A 344 6.08 -9.49 12.24
N THR A 345 5.06 -9.87 11.47
CA THR A 345 3.83 -9.09 11.31
C THR A 345 2.73 -9.82 12.03
N VAL A 346 2.20 -9.22 13.09
CA VAL A 346 1.11 -9.77 13.90
C VAL A 346 -0.20 -9.23 13.36
N LEU A 347 -1.09 -10.14 12.99
CA LEU A 347 -2.41 -9.86 12.46
C LEU A 347 -3.46 -10.21 13.50
N ASP A 348 -4.34 -9.26 13.78
CA ASP A 348 -5.58 -9.48 14.51
C ASP A 348 -6.69 -9.82 13.52
N THR A 349 -7.44 -10.89 13.80
CA THR A 349 -8.47 -11.45 12.91
C THR A 349 -9.67 -11.90 13.74
N GLU A 350 -10.82 -12.07 13.10
CA GLU A 350 -12.01 -12.64 13.76
C GLU A 350 -11.79 -14.07 14.29
N ARG A 351 -10.79 -14.78 13.75
CA ARG A 351 -10.42 -16.16 14.12
C ARG A 351 -9.25 -16.21 15.11
N GLY A 352 -8.87 -15.07 15.69
CA GLY A 352 -7.73 -14.94 16.59
C GLY A 352 -6.47 -14.43 15.91
N ARG A 353 -5.38 -14.35 16.68
CA ARG A 353 -4.12 -13.76 16.23
C ARG A 353 -3.40 -14.68 15.26
N VAL A 354 -2.89 -14.13 14.17
CA VAL A 354 -2.07 -14.83 13.17
C VAL A 354 -0.75 -14.09 13.03
N VAL A 355 0.36 -14.80 12.91
CA VAL A 355 1.68 -14.16 12.72
C VAL A 355 2.32 -14.62 11.42
N VAL A 356 2.84 -13.67 10.66
CA VAL A 356 3.66 -13.95 9.49
C VAL A 356 5.09 -13.52 9.81
N ALA A 357 6.02 -14.47 9.79
CA ALA A 357 7.43 -14.21 10.00
C ALA A 357 8.18 -14.26 8.66
N GLN A 358 8.78 -13.14 8.27
CA GLN A 358 9.72 -13.06 7.16
C GLN A 358 11.12 -13.28 7.72
N ARG A 359 11.78 -14.39 7.36
CA ARG A 359 13.11 -14.75 7.89
C ARG A 359 14.18 -14.71 6.82
N THR A 360 15.32 -14.11 7.14
CA THR A 360 16.47 -14.02 6.23
C THR A 360 17.09 -15.39 5.94
N GLY A 361 17.93 -15.42 4.91
CA GLY A 361 18.73 -16.59 4.53
C GLY A 361 20.17 -16.19 4.25
N LEU A 362 20.98 -17.13 3.75
CA LEU A 362 22.41 -16.91 3.47
C LEU A 362 22.68 -15.69 2.58
N ILE A 363 21.83 -15.49 1.57
CA ILE A 363 21.95 -14.38 0.61
C ILE A 363 20.97 -13.26 0.95
N ALA A 364 19.75 -13.58 1.41
CA ALA A 364 18.76 -12.58 1.76
C ALA A 364 19.09 -11.84 3.04
N ARG A 365 19.39 -10.54 2.94
CA ARG A 365 19.71 -9.68 4.10
C ARG A 365 18.76 -8.53 4.32
N ARG A 366 17.74 -8.38 3.48
CA ARG A 366 16.82 -7.24 3.56
C ARG A 366 15.38 -7.70 3.40
N ILE A 367 14.65 -7.53 4.49
CA ILE A 367 13.20 -7.65 4.55
C ILE A 367 12.62 -6.27 4.28
N VAL A 368 11.61 -6.22 3.42
CA VAL A 368 10.86 -5.00 3.12
C VAL A 368 9.44 -5.25 3.59
N HIS A 369 9.07 -4.55 4.65
CA HIS A 369 7.72 -4.52 5.19
C HIS A 369 7.00 -3.25 4.70
N ARG A 370 5.72 -3.36 4.33
CA ARG A 370 4.95 -2.29 3.67
C ARG A 370 3.56 -2.08 4.26
N ALA A 371 3.23 -2.73 5.37
CA ALA A 371 1.90 -2.71 5.96
C ALA A 371 2.01 -2.20 7.41
N PRO A 372 2.03 -0.87 7.63
CA PRO A 372 2.24 -0.31 8.96
C PRO A 372 1.20 -0.82 9.97
N VAL A 373 1.52 -0.72 11.26
CA VAL A 373 0.56 -1.03 12.34
C VAL A 373 -0.72 -0.23 12.15
N GLY A 374 -1.87 -0.88 12.33
CA GLY A 374 -3.20 -0.33 12.07
C GLY A 374 -3.70 -0.53 10.63
N ALA A 375 -2.86 -0.96 9.68
CA ALA A 375 -3.29 -1.28 8.31
C ALA A 375 -4.26 -2.47 8.29
N LEU A 376 -5.24 -2.43 7.38
CA LEU A 376 -6.11 -3.58 7.08
C LEU A 376 -5.58 -4.29 5.85
N LEU A 377 -5.29 -5.58 5.98
CA LEU A 377 -4.85 -6.45 4.90
C LEU A 377 -5.97 -7.41 4.54
N ALA A 378 -6.31 -7.48 3.25
CA ALA A 378 -7.13 -8.55 2.72
C ALA A 378 -6.30 -9.85 2.61
N ARG A 379 -6.99 -11.00 2.61
CA ARG A 379 -6.35 -12.28 2.29
C ARG A 379 -5.69 -12.21 0.91
N GLY A 380 -4.43 -12.63 0.81
CA GLY A 380 -3.63 -12.60 -0.41
C GLY A 380 -3.08 -11.22 -0.81
N GLU A 381 -3.32 -10.18 0.00
CA GLU A 381 -2.77 -8.85 -0.23
C GLU A 381 -1.26 -8.79 -0.03
N ARG A 382 -0.58 -8.03 -0.89
CA ARG A 382 0.87 -7.85 -0.86
C ARG A 382 1.28 -6.94 0.29
N PHE A 383 1.93 -7.49 1.31
CA PHE A 383 2.36 -6.73 2.49
C PHE A 383 3.88 -6.52 2.57
N GLY A 384 4.67 -7.22 1.76
CA GLY A 384 6.12 -7.11 1.82
C GLY A 384 6.86 -7.89 0.73
N LEU A 385 8.18 -7.93 0.86
CA LEU A 385 9.05 -8.84 0.10
C LEU A 385 10.33 -9.15 0.89
N ILE A 386 10.98 -10.26 0.57
CA ILE A 386 12.32 -10.60 1.07
C ILE A 386 13.29 -10.64 -0.10
N ARG A 387 14.35 -9.83 -0.08
CA ARG A 387 15.31 -9.78 -1.20
C ARG A 387 16.27 -10.97 -1.14
N PHE A 388 16.38 -11.73 -2.22
CA PHE A 388 17.32 -12.83 -2.51
C PHE A 388 17.23 -14.14 -1.70
N GLY A 389 16.10 -14.85 -1.75
CA GLY A 389 15.94 -16.23 -1.28
C GLY A 389 15.86 -16.37 0.24
N SER A 390 14.78 -16.94 0.78
CA SER A 390 14.49 -16.81 2.21
C SER A 390 13.44 -17.82 2.71
N ARG A 391 12.91 -17.60 3.92
CA ARG A 391 11.82 -18.40 4.50
C ARG A 391 10.70 -17.49 4.98
N THR A 392 9.46 -17.90 4.79
CA THR A 392 8.29 -17.25 5.38
C THR A 392 7.51 -18.27 6.19
N ASP A 393 7.27 -17.97 7.46
CA ASP A 393 6.55 -18.84 8.38
C ASP A 393 5.18 -18.21 8.69
N VAL A 394 4.12 -19.02 8.73
CA VAL A 394 2.80 -18.62 9.22
C VAL A 394 2.52 -19.33 10.53
N TYR A 395 2.13 -18.58 11.55
CA TYR A 395 1.72 -19.08 12.86
C TYR A 395 0.22 -18.84 13.02
N LEU A 396 -0.51 -19.91 13.30
CA LEU A 396 -1.96 -19.93 13.49
C LEU A 396 -2.27 -20.48 14.89
N PRO A 397 -3.41 -20.12 15.50
CA PRO A 397 -3.90 -20.79 16.70
C PRO A 397 -4.07 -22.30 16.46
N ALA A 398 -3.37 -23.14 17.23
CA ALA A 398 -3.34 -24.59 16.97
C ALA A 398 -4.65 -25.34 17.30
N ASP A 399 -5.53 -24.68 18.05
CA ASP A 399 -6.87 -25.13 18.43
C ASP A 399 -7.97 -24.70 17.44
N ALA A 400 -7.70 -23.68 16.61
CA ALA A 400 -8.67 -23.16 15.65
C ALA A 400 -8.28 -23.40 14.19
N ALA A 401 -7.09 -23.97 13.91
CA ALA A 401 -6.62 -24.20 12.55
C ALA A 401 -5.94 -25.55 12.36
N GLU A 402 -6.14 -26.12 11.17
CA GLU A 402 -5.54 -27.38 10.74
C GLU A 402 -4.77 -27.20 9.43
N ALA A 403 -3.54 -27.73 9.38
CA ALA A 403 -2.75 -27.70 8.16
C ALA A 403 -3.31 -28.65 7.10
N VAL A 404 -3.33 -28.20 5.84
CA VAL A 404 -3.77 -29.00 4.67
C VAL A 404 -2.64 -29.29 3.69
N VAL A 405 -1.40 -29.05 4.10
CA VAL A 405 -0.18 -29.33 3.34
C VAL A 405 0.81 -30.11 4.20
N ALA A 406 1.70 -30.86 3.56
CA ALA A 406 2.79 -31.58 4.21
C ALA A 406 4.17 -31.02 3.81
N PRO A 407 5.22 -31.26 4.63
CA PRO A 407 6.60 -30.98 4.26
C PRO A 407 6.96 -31.63 2.92
N GLY A 408 7.58 -30.86 2.03
CA GLY A 408 7.92 -31.33 0.68
C GLY A 408 7.08 -30.72 -0.43
N GLU A 409 5.86 -30.31 -0.13
CA GLU A 409 4.91 -29.79 -1.12
C GLU A 409 5.30 -28.40 -1.64
N ARG A 410 4.94 -28.12 -2.90
CA ARG A 410 5.12 -26.80 -3.50
C ARG A 410 3.85 -25.98 -3.34
N VAL A 411 4.02 -24.73 -2.93
CA VAL A 411 2.91 -23.79 -2.70
C VAL A 411 3.12 -22.50 -3.49
N VAL A 412 2.03 -21.85 -3.85
CA VAL A 412 1.99 -20.56 -4.54
C VAL A 412 1.33 -19.53 -3.63
N GLY A 413 2.05 -18.44 -3.34
CA GLY A 413 1.62 -17.42 -2.39
C GLY A 413 0.28 -16.78 -2.76
N GLY A 414 -0.62 -16.57 -1.81
CA GLY A 414 -1.95 -16.01 -2.07
C GLY A 414 -2.94 -16.96 -2.74
N THR A 415 -2.50 -18.14 -3.21
CA THR A 415 -3.36 -19.07 -3.99
C THR A 415 -3.45 -20.45 -3.36
N THR A 416 -2.34 -21.08 -2.97
CA THR A 416 -2.40 -22.43 -2.40
C THR A 416 -2.87 -22.38 -0.94
N PRO A 417 -3.96 -23.04 -0.55
CA PRO A 417 -4.31 -23.20 0.86
C PRO A 417 -3.22 -24.00 1.59
N ILE A 418 -2.78 -23.51 2.75
CA ILE A 418 -1.80 -24.19 3.63
C ILE A 418 -2.44 -24.66 4.93
N ALA A 419 -3.53 -24.04 5.34
CA ALA A 419 -4.35 -24.46 6.46
C ALA A 419 -5.81 -24.08 6.22
N ARG A 420 -6.70 -24.61 7.05
CA ARG A 420 -8.11 -24.22 7.13
C ARG A 420 -8.44 -23.87 8.58
N TRP A 421 -9.31 -22.88 8.75
CA TRP A 421 -9.98 -22.65 10.03
C TRP A 421 -10.93 -23.80 10.33
N SER A 422 -10.96 -24.25 11.59
CA SER A 422 -11.82 -25.31 12.12
C SER A 422 -13.21 -24.83 12.52
#